data_AF-A0A934UWF9-F1
#
_entry.id   AF-A0A934UWF9-F1
#
_cell.length_a   1.000
_cell.length_b   1.000
_cell.length_c   1.000
_cell.angle_alpha   90.00
_cell.angle_beta   90.00
_cell.angle_gamma   90.00
#
_symmetry.space_group_name_H-M   'P 1'
#
loop_
_entity.id
_entity.type
_entity.pdbx_description
1 polymer ?
#
loop_
_entity_poly.entity_id
_entity_poly.type
_entity_poly.pdbx_seq_one_letter_code
_entity_poly.pdbx_strand_id
1 'polypeptide(L)'
;MSAPALAACAAAALTIGVTALSAVAQLEVRQRVAGAADAAALAASDAAAGWSDAEPCALAGETAAAARAHLVRCEVDAATAEARVIARAGTPFGAVEIRARAAPDADPVAVIAGTPGANGWAWPSGSRVVTQEFHDGMSIDLAVGPDGLLYAPYDGIVVHAGEDGGGIPQACRSNPGWWRGPNHTVVMRHEYEGRTLFSSHNHVAPSSSRALGVETGDRVLAGQAVASAGMSGCTSGPHTHFTLATHATNAFPDVNPYDYLGPP
;
A
#
# COMPACT_ATOMS: atom_id res chain seq x y z
N MET A 1 25.68 59.81 27.37
CA MET A 1 25.03 58.80 28.24
C MET A 1 25.80 58.75 29.54
N SER A 2 25.12 58.69 30.69
CA SER A 2 25.79 58.51 31.97
C SER A 2 26.29 57.07 32.10
N ALA A 3 27.40 56.86 32.83
CA ALA A 3 27.93 55.52 33.13
C ALA A 3 26.87 54.50 33.61
N PRO A 4 25.91 54.85 34.51
CA PRO A 4 24.86 53.91 34.91
C PRO A 4 23.88 53.54 33.77
N ALA A 5 23.56 54.47 32.87
CA ALA A 5 22.70 54.15 31.72
C ALA A 5 23.39 53.17 30.76
N LEU A 6 24.70 53.32 30.56
CA LEU A 6 25.49 52.45 29.69
C LEU A 6 25.63 51.04 30.29
N ALA A 7 25.82 50.94 31.61
CA ALA A 7 25.83 49.68 32.33
C ALA A 7 24.46 48.97 32.30
N ALA A 8 23.36 49.71 32.47
CA ALA A 8 22.01 49.15 32.38
C ALA A 8 21.69 48.61 30.98
N CYS A 9 22.05 49.35 29.93
CA CYS A 9 21.88 48.90 28.54
C CYS A 9 22.75 47.66 28.23
N ALA A 10 23.99 47.62 28.72
CA ALA A 10 24.87 46.46 28.54
C ALA A 10 24.32 45.22 29.25
N ALA A 11 23.82 45.36 30.48
CA ALA A 11 23.18 44.28 31.22
C ALA A 11 21.91 43.78 30.51
N ALA A 12 21.05 44.69 30.04
CA ALA A 12 19.86 44.33 29.28
C ALA A 12 20.22 43.57 27.99
N ALA A 13 21.19 44.06 27.22
CA ALA A 13 21.64 43.39 26.00
C ALA A 13 22.20 41.99 26.26
N LEU A 14 22.99 41.80 27.34
CA LEU A 14 23.50 40.49 27.75
C LEU A 14 22.38 39.53 28.15
N THR A 15 21.41 39.99 28.96
CA THR A 15 20.29 39.15 29.38
C THR A 15 19.42 38.70 28.19
N ILE A 16 19.14 39.59 27.24
CA ILE A 16 18.39 39.27 26.03
C ILE A 16 19.21 38.34 25.12
N GLY A 17 20.51 38.61 24.93
CA GLY A 17 21.38 37.79 24.10
C GLY A 17 21.50 36.35 24.61
N VAL A 18 21.73 36.17 25.91
CA VAL A 18 21.86 34.83 26.51
C VAL A 18 20.55 34.04 26.45
N THR A 19 19.41 34.70 26.70
CA THR A 19 18.10 34.05 26.62
C THR A 19 17.74 33.66 25.18
N ALA A 20 18.01 34.53 24.20
CA ALA A 20 17.82 34.23 22.79
C ALA A 20 18.69 33.04 22.33
N LEU A 21 19.98 33.02 22.66
CA LEU A 21 20.87 31.91 22.31
C LEU A 21 20.45 30.59 22.96
N SER A 22 20.01 30.65 24.22
CA SER A 22 19.50 29.46 24.93
C SER A 22 18.23 28.91 24.27
N ALA A 23 17.32 29.79 23.85
CA ALA A 23 16.09 29.41 23.16
C ALA A 23 16.37 28.76 21.79
N VAL A 24 17.31 29.30 21.01
CA VAL A 24 17.70 28.74 19.72
C VAL A 24 18.35 27.37 19.89
N ALA A 25 19.26 27.21 20.86
CA ALA A 25 19.89 25.91 21.15
C ALA A 25 18.86 24.84 21.58
N GLN A 26 17.86 25.22 22.36
CA GLN A 26 16.75 24.33 22.73
C GLN A 26 15.91 23.92 21.52
N LEU A 27 15.60 24.86 20.64
CA LEU A 27 14.81 24.60 19.44
C LEU A 27 15.54 23.65 18.48
N GLU A 28 16.84 23.84 18.28
CA GLU A 28 17.65 22.98 17.44
C GLU A 28 17.67 21.52 17.96
N VAL A 29 17.90 21.34 19.27
CA VAL A 29 17.86 20.00 19.87
C VAL A 29 16.46 19.40 19.74
N ARG A 30 15.41 20.19 19.96
CA ARG A 30 14.03 19.70 19.81
C ARG A 30 13.72 19.23 18.39
N GLN A 31 14.14 19.98 17.38
CA GLN A 31 13.95 19.59 15.98
C GLN A 31 14.72 18.30 15.65
N ARG A 32 15.96 18.19 16.14
CA ARG A 32 16.77 16.99 15.94
C ARG A 32 16.16 15.76 16.62
N VAL A 33 15.72 15.88 17.87
CA VAL A 33 15.08 14.78 18.61
C VAL A 33 13.74 14.40 17.96
N ALA A 34 13.02 15.36 17.39
CA ALA A 34 11.80 15.06 16.63
C ALA A 34 12.10 14.21 15.38
N GLY A 35 13.06 14.64 14.55
CA GLY A 35 13.48 13.85 13.39
C GLY A 35 14.04 12.47 13.77
N ALA A 36 14.76 12.37 14.89
CA ALA A 36 15.23 11.10 15.42
C ALA A 36 14.09 10.17 15.88
N ALA A 37 13.07 10.73 16.53
CA ALA A 37 11.89 9.98 16.96
C ALA A 37 11.09 9.48 15.74
N ASP A 38 10.87 10.33 14.74
CA ASP A 38 10.13 9.97 13.52
C ASP A 38 10.85 8.88 12.73
N ALA A 39 12.17 9.03 12.53
CA ALA A 39 12.98 8.02 11.85
C ALA A 39 13.02 6.69 12.63
N ALA A 40 13.13 6.74 13.97
CA ALA A 40 13.10 5.54 14.80
C ALA A 40 11.72 4.85 14.78
N ALA A 41 10.63 5.62 14.74
CA ALA A 41 9.28 5.07 14.61
C ALA A 41 9.11 4.34 13.27
N LEU A 42 9.53 4.97 12.16
CA LEU A 42 9.49 4.36 10.82
C LEU A 42 10.32 3.08 10.77
N ALA A 43 11.55 3.11 11.28
CA ALA A 43 12.42 1.94 11.27
C ALA A 43 11.82 0.76 12.06
N ALA A 44 11.20 1.01 13.22
CA ALA A 44 10.48 -0.03 13.95
C ALA A 44 9.24 -0.53 13.19
N SER A 45 8.47 0.37 12.57
CA SER A 45 7.28 0.02 11.77
C SER A 45 7.65 -0.85 10.57
N ASP A 46 8.72 -0.52 9.85
CA ASP A 46 9.20 -1.24 8.66
C ASP A 46 9.70 -2.64 9.03
N ALA A 47 10.47 -2.75 10.12
CA ALA A 47 10.90 -4.05 10.65
C ALA A 47 9.70 -4.90 11.10
N ALA A 48 8.71 -4.30 11.75
CA ALA A 48 7.48 -4.99 12.16
C ALA A 48 6.63 -5.45 10.96
N ALA A 49 6.67 -4.69 9.85
CA ALA A 49 6.02 -5.02 8.60
C ALA A 49 6.84 -6.02 7.72
N GLY A 50 8.00 -6.48 8.19
CA GLY A 50 8.80 -7.50 7.51
C GLY A 50 9.75 -6.97 6.41
N TRP A 51 10.00 -5.66 6.37
CA TRP A 51 10.95 -5.05 5.42
C TRP A 51 12.42 -5.19 5.86
N SER A 52 12.63 -5.67 7.09
CA SER A 52 13.93 -5.96 7.67
C SER A 52 13.82 -7.17 8.60
N ASP A 53 14.86 -8.01 8.65
CA ASP A 53 14.96 -9.12 9.59
C ASP A 53 15.39 -8.68 11.01
N ALA A 54 15.66 -7.39 11.21
CA ALA A 54 16.05 -6.84 12.50
C ALA A 54 14.88 -6.80 13.48
N GLU A 55 15.15 -6.91 14.79
CA GLU A 55 14.14 -6.70 15.81
C GLU A 55 13.70 -5.22 15.81
N PRO A 56 12.38 -4.92 15.72
CA PRO A 56 11.87 -3.56 15.55
C PRO A 56 12.41 -2.51 16.52
N CYS A 57 12.44 -2.81 17.82
CA CYS A 57 12.88 -1.86 18.82
C CYS A 57 14.40 -1.71 18.88
N ALA A 58 15.16 -2.75 18.56
CA ALA A 58 16.60 -2.67 18.36
C ALA A 58 16.96 -1.74 17.20
N LEU A 59 16.29 -1.88 16.05
CA LEU A 59 16.52 -1.04 14.87
C LEU A 59 16.13 0.43 15.11
N ALA A 60 15.04 0.67 15.84
CA ALA A 60 14.68 2.02 16.30
C ALA A 60 15.75 2.62 17.23
N GLY A 61 16.35 1.80 18.09
CA GLY A 61 17.43 2.20 18.99
C GLY A 61 18.68 2.65 18.23
N GLU A 62 19.10 1.85 17.24
CA GLU A 62 20.22 2.18 16.36
C GLU A 62 19.98 3.47 15.56
N THR A 63 18.77 3.61 15.03
CA THR A 63 18.35 4.80 14.27
C THR A 63 18.35 6.07 15.12
N ALA A 64 17.81 6.00 16.34
CA ALA A 64 17.85 7.11 17.29
C ALA A 64 19.30 7.48 17.67
N ALA A 65 20.16 6.48 17.90
CA ALA A 65 21.57 6.68 18.24
C ALA A 65 22.34 7.35 17.10
N ALA A 66 22.11 6.95 15.85
CA ALA A 66 22.70 7.58 14.68
C ALA A 66 22.36 9.08 14.58
N ALA A 67 21.17 9.47 15.04
CA ALA A 67 20.71 10.86 15.11
C ALA A 67 21.10 11.61 16.41
N ARG A 68 21.98 11.02 17.25
CA ARG A 68 22.41 11.56 18.55
C ARG A 68 21.27 11.73 19.56
N ALA A 69 20.25 10.88 19.47
CA ALA A 69 19.21 10.72 20.47
C ALA A 69 19.33 9.32 21.11
N HIS A 70 18.58 9.07 22.18
CA HIS A 70 18.43 7.74 22.75
C HIS A 70 16.96 7.37 22.83
N LEU A 71 16.68 6.10 22.51
CA LEU A 71 15.35 5.53 22.64
C LEU A 71 15.06 5.26 24.12
N VAL A 72 13.97 5.83 24.63
CA VAL A 72 13.51 5.66 26.01
C VAL A 72 12.44 4.58 26.10
N ARG A 73 11.56 4.51 25.11
CA ARG A 73 10.48 3.52 25.00
C ARG A 73 10.23 3.21 23.54
N CYS A 74 9.94 1.96 23.26
CA CYS A 74 9.45 1.50 21.98
C CYS A 74 8.38 0.43 22.24
N GLU A 75 7.25 0.60 21.58
CA GLU A 75 6.13 -0.35 21.60
C GLU A 75 5.74 -0.60 20.16
N VAL A 76 5.53 -1.87 19.83
CA VAL A 76 5.13 -2.29 18.50
C VAL A 76 3.90 -3.18 18.64
N ASP A 77 2.85 -2.85 17.90
CA ASP A 77 1.72 -3.73 17.70
C ASP A 77 2.00 -4.64 16.52
N ALA A 78 2.27 -5.91 16.80
CA ALA A 78 2.58 -6.91 15.79
C ALA A 78 1.42 -7.17 14.79
N ALA A 79 0.18 -6.85 15.16
CA ALA A 79 -0.98 -7.06 14.28
C ALA A 79 -1.11 -5.96 13.22
N THR A 80 -0.68 -4.73 13.54
CA THR A 80 -0.83 -3.56 12.66
C THR A 80 0.50 -3.02 12.16
N ALA A 81 1.62 -3.58 12.63
CA ALA A 81 2.96 -3.04 12.49
C ALA A 81 3.09 -1.57 12.95
N GLU A 82 2.18 -1.09 13.80
CA GLU A 82 2.25 0.25 14.37
C GLU A 82 3.37 0.30 15.42
N ALA A 83 4.29 1.26 15.29
CA ALA A 83 5.33 1.57 16.24
C ALA A 83 5.07 2.90 16.96
N ARG A 84 5.21 2.90 18.28
CA ARG A 84 5.19 4.09 19.15
C ARG A 84 6.49 4.20 19.89
N VAL A 85 7.20 5.32 19.70
CA VAL A 85 8.52 5.53 20.30
C VAL A 85 8.57 6.82 21.10
N ILE A 86 9.47 6.83 22.09
CA ILE A 86 9.87 8.02 22.81
C ILE A 86 11.39 8.16 22.66
N ALA A 87 11.85 9.22 22.02
CA ALA A 87 13.27 9.55 21.90
C ALA A 87 13.61 10.74 22.80
N ARG A 88 14.84 10.77 23.30
CA ARG A 88 15.32 11.81 24.21
C ARG A 88 16.71 12.28 23.82
N ALA A 89 17.02 13.55 24.08
CA ALA A 89 18.39 14.05 24.09
C ALA A 89 18.63 15.04 25.23
N GLY A 90 19.86 15.06 25.74
CA GLY A 90 20.28 16.01 26.76
C GLY A 90 20.65 17.37 26.18
N THR A 91 20.34 18.42 26.93
CA THR A 91 20.78 19.79 26.70
C THR A 91 21.42 20.34 27.99
N PRO A 92 22.19 21.43 27.92
CA PRO A 92 22.70 22.10 29.12
C PRO A 92 21.62 22.57 30.11
N PHE A 93 20.35 22.63 29.70
CA PHE A 93 19.24 23.14 30.51
C PHE A 93 18.16 22.08 30.81
N GLY A 94 18.42 20.81 30.53
CA GLY A 94 17.47 19.71 30.75
C GLY A 94 17.44 18.70 29.60
N ALA A 95 16.52 17.74 29.66
CA ALA A 95 16.31 16.77 28.58
C ALA A 95 15.09 17.15 27.74
N VAL A 96 15.17 16.93 26.43
CA VAL A 96 14.03 17.01 25.52
C VAL A 96 13.58 15.60 25.20
N GLU A 97 12.29 15.34 25.36
CA GLU A 97 11.63 14.10 24.95
C GLU A 97 10.62 14.37 23.84
N ILE A 98 10.66 13.55 22.80
CA ILE A 98 9.68 13.58 21.71
C ILE A 98 9.06 12.20 21.56
N ARG A 99 7.76 12.19 21.34
CA ARG A 99 6.98 10.99 21.02
C ARG A 99 6.71 11.00 19.53
N ALA A 100 6.90 9.85 18.89
CA ALA A 100 6.54 9.65 17.50
C ALA A 100 5.77 8.34 17.33
N ARG A 101 4.99 8.28 16.26
CA ARG A 101 4.19 7.12 15.87
C ARG A 101 4.35 6.93 14.37
N ALA A 102 4.59 5.69 13.97
CA ALA A 102 4.52 5.26 12.58
C ALA A 102 3.67 3.99 12.50
N ALA A 103 3.00 3.82 11.38
CA ALA A 103 2.38 2.57 10.97
C ALA A 103 2.50 2.53 9.45
N PRO A 104 2.46 1.34 8.81
CA PRO A 104 2.27 1.28 7.38
C PRO A 104 1.02 2.10 7.01
N ASP A 105 1.08 2.84 5.90
CA ASP A 105 -0.12 3.50 5.39
C ASP A 105 -1.18 2.42 5.17
N ALA A 106 -2.24 2.45 5.98
CA ALA A 106 -3.51 1.87 5.60
C ALA A 106 -4.04 2.79 4.50
N ASP A 107 -3.57 2.52 3.28
CA ASP A 107 -3.79 3.35 2.12
C ASP A 107 -5.30 3.68 2.02
N PRO A 108 -5.73 4.94 2.20
CA PRO A 108 -7.16 5.29 2.18
C PRO A 108 -7.81 4.97 0.83
N VAL A 109 -7.00 4.78 -0.22
CA VAL A 109 -7.44 4.33 -1.54
C VAL A 109 -7.61 2.81 -1.60
N ALA A 110 -6.75 2.04 -0.92
CA ALA A 110 -6.93 0.58 -0.75
C ALA A 110 -8.16 0.24 0.10
N VAL A 111 -8.63 1.16 0.95
CA VAL A 111 -9.88 0.99 1.70
C VAL A 111 -11.14 1.20 0.83
N ILE A 112 -11.04 1.84 -0.34
CA ILE A 112 -12.17 1.90 -1.30
C ILE A 112 -12.07 0.76 -2.32
N ALA A 113 -10.85 0.38 -2.71
CA ALA A 113 -10.58 -0.68 -3.66
C ALA A 113 -10.65 -2.07 -3.00
N GLY A 114 -11.78 -2.75 -3.21
CA GLY A 114 -12.13 -4.00 -2.55
C GLY A 114 -13.32 -3.84 -1.62
N THR A 115 -13.63 -2.66 -1.09
CA THR A 115 -14.86 -2.52 -0.30
C THR A 115 -16.09 -2.66 -1.20
N PRO A 116 -17.00 -3.61 -0.91
CA PRO A 116 -18.22 -3.76 -1.69
C PRO A 116 -19.09 -2.49 -1.62
N GLY A 117 -19.58 -2.05 -2.78
CA GLY A 117 -20.55 -0.97 -2.88
C GLY A 117 -21.92 -1.36 -2.31
N ALA A 118 -22.87 -0.43 -2.33
CA ALA A 118 -24.23 -0.67 -1.83
C ALA A 118 -24.99 -1.80 -2.56
N ASN A 119 -24.58 -2.11 -3.80
CA ASN A 119 -25.09 -3.24 -4.59
C ASN A 119 -24.32 -4.56 -4.32
N GLY A 120 -23.39 -4.57 -3.37
CA GLY A 120 -22.56 -5.70 -2.99
C GLY A 120 -21.38 -5.99 -3.93
N TRP A 121 -21.20 -5.20 -4.99
CA TRP A 121 -20.08 -5.35 -5.91
C TRP A 121 -18.89 -4.50 -5.49
N ALA A 122 -17.70 -5.11 -5.43
CA ALA A 122 -16.43 -4.45 -5.17
C ALA A 122 -15.73 -4.10 -6.48
N TRP A 123 -15.01 -2.97 -6.48
CA TRP A 123 -14.10 -2.67 -7.58
C TRP A 123 -12.93 -3.67 -7.58
N PRO A 124 -12.54 -4.26 -8.73
CA PRO A 124 -11.74 -5.48 -8.72
C PRO A 124 -10.21 -5.25 -8.71
N SER A 125 -9.73 -4.00 -8.63
CA SER A 125 -8.29 -3.68 -8.48
C SER A 125 -8.05 -2.64 -7.39
N GLY A 126 -6.80 -2.53 -6.90
CA GLY A 126 -6.36 -1.51 -5.92
C GLY A 126 -6.59 -0.04 -6.31
N SER A 127 -6.99 0.23 -7.55
CA SER A 127 -7.23 1.59 -8.06
C SER A 127 -8.47 1.64 -8.93
N ARG A 128 -9.35 2.62 -8.69
CA ARG A 128 -10.56 2.85 -9.49
C ARG A 128 -10.27 3.61 -10.78
N VAL A 129 -9.35 3.08 -11.59
CA VAL A 129 -8.88 3.70 -12.83
C VAL A 129 -8.88 2.67 -13.95
N VAL A 130 -9.54 3.01 -15.06
CA VAL A 130 -9.55 2.23 -16.29
C VAL A 130 -8.45 2.77 -17.20
N THR A 131 -7.53 1.91 -17.61
CA THR A 131 -6.43 2.26 -18.53
C THR A 131 -6.79 2.00 -19.98
N GLN A 132 -7.71 1.07 -20.22
CA GLN A 132 -8.25 0.79 -21.54
C GLN A 132 -9.73 0.39 -21.42
N GLU A 133 -10.58 1.08 -22.18
CA GLU A 133 -12.00 0.75 -22.31
C GLU A 133 -12.21 -0.58 -23.08
N PHE A 134 -13.44 -0.88 -23.46
CA PHE A 134 -13.80 -2.14 -24.12
C PHE A 134 -12.89 -2.52 -25.28
N HIS A 135 -12.34 -3.72 -25.18
CA HIS A 135 -11.59 -4.42 -26.20
C HIS A 135 -11.78 -5.93 -26.00
N ASP A 136 -11.37 -6.77 -26.95
CA ASP A 136 -11.48 -8.24 -26.86
C ASP A 136 -12.81 -8.73 -26.27
N GLY A 137 -13.93 -8.20 -26.76
CA GLY A 137 -15.26 -8.35 -26.16
C GLY A 137 -15.63 -7.12 -25.31
N MET A 138 -16.23 -7.37 -24.15
CA MET A 138 -16.59 -6.34 -23.15
C MET A 138 -15.55 -6.21 -22.02
N SER A 139 -14.31 -6.69 -22.22
CA SER A 139 -13.27 -6.60 -21.19
C SER A 139 -12.69 -5.20 -21.09
N ILE A 140 -12.19 -4.86 -19.91
CA ILE A 140 -11.55 -3.58 -19.60
C ILE A 140 -10.19 -3.83 -18.97
N ASP A 141 -9.24 -2.93 -19.22
CA ASP A 141 -7.96 -2.95 -18.52
C ASP A 141 -8.00 -1.96 -17.37
N LEU A 142 -7.61 -2.43 -16.20
CA LEU A 142 -7.60 -1.64 -14.98
C LEU A 142 -6.18 -1.34 -14.55
N ALA A 143 -5.98 -0.11 -14.07
CA ALA A 143 -4.78 0.23 -13.34
C ALA A 143 -4.71 -0.59 -12.05
N VAL A 144 -3.48 -0.90 -11.64
CA VAL A 144 -3.20 -1.66 -10.43
C VAL A 144 -2.52 -0.75 -9.42
N GLY A 145 -2.90 -0.89 -8.14
CA GLY A 145 -2.35 -0.09 -7.04
C GLY A 145 -0.89 -0.42 -6.74
N PRO A 146 -0.26 0.30 -5.79
CA PRO A 146 1.13 0.05 -5.37
C PRO A 146 1.38 -1.39 -4.87
N ASP A 147 0.37 -2.00 -4.27
CA ASP A 147 0.36 -3.39 -3.79
C ASP A 147 0.10 -4.43 -4.90
N GLY A 148 -0.39 -3.98 -6.05
CA GLY A 148 -0.77 -4.82 -7.19
C GLY A 148 -1.93 -5.77 -6.88
N LEU A 149 -2.70 -5.58 -5.80
CA LEU A 149 -3.75 -6.53 -5.42
C LEU A 149 -4.98 -6.46 -6.33
N LEU A 150 -5.52 -7.65 -6.58
CA LEU A 150 -6.73 -7.90 -7.37
C LEU A 150 -7.78 -8.54 -6.49
N TYR A 151 -9.02 -8.07 -6.60
CA TYR A 151 -10.09 -8.37 -5.66
C TYR A 151 -11.26 -9.09 -6.33
N ALA A 152 -11.86 -10.05 -5.63
CA ALA A 152 -13.12 -10.64 -6.05
C ALA A 152 -14.20 -9.54 -6.14
N PRO A 153 -14.83 -9.31 -7.31
CA PRO A 153 -15.80 -8.24 -7.48
C PRO A 153 -17.13 -8.54 -6.78
N TYR A 154 -17.41 -9.80 -6.46
CA TYR A 154 -18.61 -10.23 -5.77
C TYR A 154 -18.35 -11.55 -5.05
N ASP A 155 -19.20 -11.90 -4.08
CA ASP A 155 -19.18 -13.22 -3.45
C ASP A 155 -19.24 -14.33 -4.51
N GLY A 156 -18.47 -15.39 -4.34
CA GLY A 156 -18.38 -16.40 -5.38
C GLY A 156 -17.56 -17.63 -5.04
N ILE A 157 -17.36 -18.45 -6.07
CA ILE A 157 -16.49 -19.63 -6.06
C ILE A 157 -15.41 -19.44 -7.12
N VAL A 158 -14.15 -19.62 -6.77
CA VAL A 158 -13.07 -19.68 -7.75
C VAL A 158 -13.24 -20.96 -8.57
N VAL A 159 -13.52 -20.82 -9.86
CA VAL A 159 -13.69 -21.96 -10.78
C VAL A 159 -12.43 -22.29 -11.56
N HIS A 160 -11.46 -21.37 -11.58
CA HIS A 160 -10.12 -21.60 -12.11
C HIS A 160 -9.13 -20.63 -11.49
N ALA A 161 -7.93 -21.11 -11.15
CA ALA A 161 -6.79 -20.28 -10.76
C ALA A 161 -5.48 -20.93 -11.26
N GLY A 162 -4.83 -20.32 -12.25
CA GLY A 162 -3.65 -20.91 -12.88
C GLY A 162 -3.45 -20.48 -14.32
N GLU A 163 -2.66 -21.25 -15.06
CA GLU A 163 -2.51 -21.08 -16.51
C GLU A 163 -3.83 -21.39 -17.21
N ASP A 164 -4.28 -20.51 -18.10
CA ASP A 164 -5.54 -20.68 -18.83
C ASP A 164 -5.45 -21.72 -19.97
N GLY A 165 -4.25 -22.22 -20.26
CA GLY A 165 -4.00 -23.17 -21.35
C GLY A 165 -4.14 -22.56 -22.75
N GLY A 166 -4.28 -21.23 -22.83
CA GLY A 166 -4.35 -20.49 -24.08
C GLY A 166 -3.01 -20.54 -24.83
N GLY A 167 -3.08 -20.70 -26.15
CA GLY A 167 -1.91 -20.54 -27.01
C GLY A 167 -1.51 -19.08 -27.19
N ILE A 168 -0.42 -18.82 -27.92
CA ILE A 168 0.04 -17.46 -28.22
C ILE A 168 -1.04 -16.71 -29.03
N PRO A 169 -1.64 -15.62 -28.49
CA PRO A 169 -2.63 -14.82 -29.20
C PRO A 169 -2.05 -14.19 -30.47
N GLN A 170 -2.90 -13.93 -31.46
CA GLN A 170 -2.46 -13.35 -32.74
C GLN A 170 -1.72 -12.01 -32.55
N ALA A 171 -2.17 -11.17 -31.60
CA ALA A 171 -1.52 -9.91 -31.27
C ALA A 171 -0.05 -10.09 -30.85
N CYS A 172 0.27 -11.15 -30.10
CA CYS A 172 1.63 -11.48 -29.70
C CYS A 172 2.44 -12.17 -30.79
N ARG A 173 1.79 -12.86 -31.73
CA ARG A 173 2.49 -13.35 -32.94
C ARG A 173 2.95 -12.17 -33.80
N SER A 174 2.13 -11.13 -33.88
CA SER A 174 2.46 -9.88 -34.56
C SER A 174 3.42 -8.97 -33.77
N ASN A 175 3.41 -9.06 -32.44
CA ASN A 175 4.28 -8.30 -31.54
C ASN A 175 5.00 -9.23 -30.54
N PRO A 176 6.05 -9.96 -30.96
CA PRO A 176 6.69 -10.97 -30.12
C PRO A 176 7.23 -10.44 -28.78
N GLY A 177 7.57 -9.15 -28.72
CA GLY A 177 8.05 -8.49 -27.49
C GLY A 177 7.00 -8.37 -26.37
N TRP A 178 5.72 -8.59 -26.67
CA TRP A 178 4.62 -8.59 -25.69
C TRP A 178 4.38 -9.96 -25.07
N TRP A 179 4.94 -11.02 -25.63
CA TRP A 179 4.76 -12.37 -25.10
C TRP A 179 5.63 -12.58 -23.86
N ARG A 180 5.00 -13.00 -22.76
CA ARG A 180 5.63 -13.20 -21.46
C ARG A 180 5.49 -14.63 -20.93
N GLY A 181 5.09 -15.56 -21.80
CA GLY A 181 4.75 -16.94 -21.42
C GLY A 181 3.24 -17.15 -21.30
N PRO A 182 2.79 -18.32 -20.81
CA PRO A 182 1.38 -18.63 -20.62
C PRO A 182 0.64 -17.53 -19.86
N ASN A 183 -0.63 -17.32 -20.18
CA ASN A 183 -1.46 -16.39 -19.42
C ASN A 183 -1.93 -17.08 -18.13
N HIS A 184 -1.76 -16.40 -17.00
CA HIS A 184 -2.32 -16.82 -15.73
C HIS A 184 -3.58 -16.01 -15.44
N THR A 185 -4.62 -16.71 -14.97
CA THR A 185 -5.92 -16.12 -14.69
C THR A 185 -6.51 -16.66 -13.39
N VAL A 186 -7.39 -15.86 -12.80
CA VAL A 186 -8.34 -16.30 -11.78
C VAL A 186 -9.74 -16.05 -12.34
N VAL A 187 -10.56 -17.10 -12.41
CA VAL A 187 -11.96 -17.03 -12.85
C VAL A 187 -12.85 -17.40 -11.67
N MET A 188 -13.86 -16.58 -11.43
CA MET A 188 -14.79 -16.72 -10.32
C MET A 188 -16.23 -16.81 -10.84
N ARG A 189 -17.02 -17.72 -10.27
CA ARG A 189 -18.47 -17.82 -10.51
C ARG A 189 -19.23 -17.13 -9.39
N HIS A 190 -20.19 -16.30 -9.77
CA HIS A 190 -21.05 -15.51 -8.90
C HIS A 190 -22.51 -15.86 -9.15
N GLU A 191 -23.31 -15.79 -8.09
CA GLU A 191 -24.77 -15.84 -8.17
C GLU A 191 -25.30 -14.47 -7.76
N TYR A 192 -25.87 -13.73 -8.70
CA TYR A 192 -26.37 -12.37 -8.49
C TYR A 192 -27.79 -12.24 -9.05
N GLU A 193 -28.76 -11.91 -8.19
CA GLU A 193 -30.17 -11.73 -8.56
C GLU A 193 -30.76 -12.92 -9.36
N GLY A 194 -30.37 -14.15 -9.00
CA GLY A 194 -30.83 -15.37 -9.67
C GLY A 194 -30.16 -15.65 -11.03
N ARG A 195 -29.08 -14.93 -11.35
CA ARG A 195 -28.26 -15.14 -12.55
C ARG A 195 -26.86 -15.59 -12.15
N THR A 196 -26.34 -16.56 -12.90
CA THR A 196 -24.93 -16.93 -12.82
C THR A 196 -24.11 -16.00 -13.70
N LEU A 197 -23.07 -15.39 -13.12
CA LEU A 197 -22.09 -14.57 -13.81
C LEU A 197 -20.68 -15.09 -13.51
N PHE A 198 -19.73 -14.80 -14.38
CA PHE A 198 -18.33 -15.15 -14.20
C PHE A 198 -17.48 -13.91 -14.34
N SER A 199 -16.58 -13.66 -13.39
CA SER A 199 -15.56 -12.63 -13.54
C SER A 199 -14.18 -13.27 -13.71
N SER A 200 -13.27 -12.57 -14.37
CA SER A 200 -11.88 -13.00 -14.43
C SER A 200 -10.88 -11.87 -14.29
N HIS A 201 -9.75 -12.20 -13.68
CA HIS A 201 -8.51 -11.44 -13.76
C HIS A 201 -7.55 -12.13 -14.71
N ASN A 202 -7.03 -11.42 -15.71
CA ASN A 202 -5.98 -11.90 -16.59
C ASN A 202 -4.67 -11.12 -16.36
N HIS A 203 -3.59 -11.62 -16.96
CA HIS A 203 -2.23 -11.12 -16.74
C HIS A 203 -1.77 -11.22 -15.27
N VAL A 204 -2.29 -12.21 -14.54
CA VAL A 204 -2.02 -12.42 -13.11
C VAL A 204 -0.54 -12.82 -12.90
N ALA A 205 0.07 -12.36 -11.81
CA ALA A 205 1.41 -12.81 -11.44
C ALA A 205 1.39 -14.32 -11.14
N PRO A 206 2.27 -15.14 -11.77
CA PRO A 206 2.28 -16.58 -11.56
C PRO A 206 2.35 -16.94 -10.08
N SER A 207 1.54 -17.91 -9.66
CA SER A 207 1.42 -18.38 -8.26
C SER A 207 0.90 -17.37 -7.22
N SER A 208 0.52 -16.15 -7.60
CA SER A 208 0.06 -15.14 -6.63
C SER A 208 -1.23 -15.52 -5.91
N SER A 209 -2.20 -16.15 -6.60
CA SER A 209 -3.43 -16.63 -5.95
C SER A 209 -3.13 -17.64 -4.84
N ARG A 210 -2.23 -18.60 -5.10
CA ARG A 210 -1.79 -19.58 -4.10
C ARG A 210 -1.07 -18.92 -2.94
N ALA A 211 -0.25 -17.89 -3.18
CA ALA A 211 0.41 -17.14 -2.13
C ALA A 211 -0.59 -16.44 -1.18
N LEU A 212 -1.78 -16.09 -1.70
CA LEU A 212 -2.91 -15.57 -0.93
C LEU A 212 -3.82 -16.65 -0.35
N GLY A 213 -3.48 -17.94 -0.52
CA GLY A 213 -4.30 -19.06 -0.07
C GLY A 213 -5.59 -19.25 -0.87
N VAL A 214 -5.61 -18.80 -2.13
CA VAL A 214 -6.76 -18.92 -3.04
C VAL A 214 -6.47 -19.92 -4.15
N GLU A 215 -7.27 -20.98 -4.21
CA GLU A 215 -7.21 -22.06 -5.19
C GLU A 215 -8.59 -22.35 -5.82
N THR A 216 -8.59 -23.18 -6.87
CA THR A 216 -9.84 -23.61 -7.52
C THR A 216 -10.73 -24.38 -6.53
N GLY A 217 -11.99 -23.96 -6.41
CA GLY A 217 -12.98 -24.53 -5.51
C GLY A 217 -13.25 -23.67 -4.28
N ASP A 218 -12.39 -22.70 -3.99
CA ASP A 218 -12.53 -21.85 -2.80
C ASP A 218 -13.68 -20.89 -2.90
N ARG A 219 -14.30 -20.62 -1.75
CA ARG A 219 -15.25 -19.51 -1.58
C ARG A 219 -14.46 -18.22 -1.40
N VAL A 220 -14.89 -17.17 -2.09
CA VAL A 220 -14.36 -15.82 -1.95
C VAL A 220 -15.48 -14.85 -1.63
N LEU A 221 -15.18 -13.85 -0.82
CA LEU A 221 -16.09 -12.75 -0.53
C LEU A 221 -15.80 -11.57 -1.46
N ALA A 222 -16.82 -10.76 -1.75
CA ALA A 222 -16.66 -9.48 -2.41
C ALA A 222 -15.59 -8.65 -1.67
N GLY A 223 -14.57 -8.20 -2.39
CA GLY A 223 -13.45 -7.46 -1.81
C GLY A 223 -12.29 -8.26 -1.28
N GLN A 224 -12.39 -9.60 -1.26
CA GLN A 224 -11.28 -10.44 -0.89
C GLN A 224 -10.18 -10.38 -1.96
N ALA A 225 -8.93 -10.20 -1.55
CA ALA A 225 -7.80 -10.32 -2.46
C ALA A 225 -7.70 -11.77 -2.98
N VAL A 226 -7.65 -11.94 -4.30
CA VAL A 226 -7.63 -13.26 -4.97
C VAL A 226 -6.38 -13.51 -5.78
N ALA A 227 -5.64 -12.45 -6.13
CA ALA A 227 -4.38 -12.52 -6.86
C ALA A 227 -3.62 -11.21 -6.75
N SER A 228 -2.38 -11.22 -7.26
CA SER A 228 -1.65 -9.99 -7.57
C SER A 228 -1.55 -9.84 -9.09
N ALA A 229 -1.65 -8.61 -9.57
CA ALA A 229 -1.38 -8.25 -10.95
C ALA A 229 0.04 -8.63 -11.33
N GLY A 230 0.23 -9.03 -12.58
CA GLY A 230 1.51 -9.41 -13.11
C GLY A 230 1.66 -8.99 -14.56
N MET A 231 2.39 -9.82 -15.29
CA MET A 231 2.72 -9.60 -16.69
C MET A 231 2.57 -10.88 -17.51
N SER A 232 1.81 -11.88 -17.04
CA SER A 232 1.70 -13.16 -17.75
C SER A 232 0.98 -13.00 -19.10
N GLY A 233 1.18 -13.91 -20.05
CA GLY A 233 0.44 -13.89 -21.31
C GLY A 233 0.93 -12.83 -22.29
N CYS A 234 -0.02 -12.17 -22.96
CA CYS A 234 0.24 -11.20 -24.02
C CYS A 234 -0.04 -9.76 -23.53
N THR A 235 0.99 -9.04 -23.09
CA THR A 235 0.82 -7.70 -22.51
C THR A 235 2.03 -6.78 -22.78
N SER A 236 1.78 -5.49 -22.92
CA SER A 236 2.79 -4.44 -23.12
C SER A 236 3.23 -3.75 -21.83
N GLY A 237 2.47 -3.86 -20.74
CA GLY A 237 2.75 -3.22 -19.45
C GLY A 237 1.85 -3.71 -18.31
N PRO A 238 2.17 -3.39 -17.04
CA PRO A 238 1.42 -3.89 -15.89
C PRO A 238 -0.01 -3.36 -15.85
N HIS A 239 -0.98 -4.27 -15.84
CA HIS A 239 -2.41 -4.02 -15.65
C HIS A 239 -3.10 -5.34 -15.29
N THR A 240 -4.37 -5.29 -14.91
CA THR A 240 -5.23 -6.48 -14.98
C THR A 240 -6.24 -6.30 -16.11
N HIS A 241 -6.34 -7.31 -16.97
CA HIS A 241 -7.39 -7.38 -17.96
C HIS A 241 -8.58 -8.09 -17.32
N PHE A 242 -9.61 -7.31 -16.99
CA PHE A 242 -10.78 -7.74 -16.23
C PHE A 242 -11.94 -8.06 -17.15
N THR A 243 -12.64 -9.16 -16.87
CA THR A 243 -13.80 -9.60 -17.64
C THR A 243 -15.00 -9.90 -16.75
N LEU A 244 -16.20 -9.75 -17.32
CA LEU A 244 -17.45 -10.25 -16.76
C LEU A 244 -18.24 -10.96 -17.88
N ALA A 245 -18.72 -12.18 -17.65
CA ALA A 245 -19.33 -13.02 -18.67
C ALA A 245 -20.49 -13.86 -18.13
N THR A 246 -21.35 -14.35 -19.01
CA THR A 246 -22.44 -15.29 -18.68
C THR A 246 -21.99 -16.76 -18.63
N HIS A 247 -20.75 -17.03 -19.03
CA HIS A 247 -20.13 -18.36 -19.06
C HIS A 247 -18.72 -18.33 -18.49
N ALA A 248 -18.18 -19.48 -18.09
CA ALA A 248 -16.84 -19.60 -17.52
C ALA A 248 -15.74 -19.39 -18.59
N THR A 249 -15.50 -18.13 -18.95
CA THR A 249 -14.47 -17.69 -19.89
C THR A 249 -13.67 -16.54 -19.30
N ASN A 250 -12.42 -16.41 -19.74
CA ASN A 250 -11.54 -15.29 -19.44
C ASN A 250 -11.19 -14.45 -20.68
N ALA A 251 -11.78 -14.79 -21.84
CA ALA A 251 -11.58 -14.13 -23.13
C ALA A 251 -12.91 -13.88 -23.83
N PHE A 252 -13.02 -12.76 -24.56
CA PHE A 252 -14.23 -12.36 -25.29
C PHE A 252 -15.52 -12.36 -24.44
N PRO A 253 -15.53 -11.69 -23.27
CA PRO A 253 -16.71 -11.58 -22.42
C PRO A 253 -17.88 -10.86 -23.10
N ASP A 254 -19.09 -11.18 -22.65
CA ASP A 254 -20.37 -10.69 -23.19
C ASP A 254 -21.16 -9.79 -22.24
N VAL A 255 -20.63 -9.48 -21.05
CA VAL A 255 -21.30 -8.62 -20.06
C VAL A 255 -20.51 -7.33 -19.86
N ASN A 256 -21.22 -6.20 -19.88
CA ASN A 256 -20.66 -4.89 -19.51
C ASN A 256 -20.32 -4.86 -18.01
N PRO A 257 -19.04 -4.75 -17.59
CA PRO A 257 -18.68 -4.66 -16.19
C PRO A 257 -19.29 -3.45 -15.45
N TYR A 258 -19.48 -2.32 -16.15
CA TYR A 258 -19.96 -1.09 -15.52
C TYR A 258 -21.41 -1.16 -15.05
N ASP A 259 -22.21 -2.09 -15.58
CA ASP A 259 -23.59 -2.33 -15.11
C ASP A 259 -23.61 -2.85 -13.66
N TYR A 260 -22.48 -3.41 -13.18
CA TYR A 260 -22.33 -4.01 -11.86
C TYR A 260 -21.34 -3.23 -10.98
N LEU A 261 -20.20 -2.82 -11.56
CA LEU A 261 -19.14 -2.11 -10.83
C LEU A 261 -19.41 -0.60 -10.69
N GLY A 262 -20.33 -0.06 -11.49
CA GLY A 262 -20.50 1.37 -11.71
C GLY A 262 -19.37 1.98 -12.57
N PRO A 263 -19.51 3.25 -12.99
CA PRO A 263 -18.48 3.95 -13.77
C PRO A 263 -17.25 4.23 -12.89
N PRO A 264 -16.02 4.28 -13.44
CA PRO A 264 -14.80 4.58 -12.69
C PRO A 264 -14.86 5.92 -11.93
#